data_AF-A0A433EIP5-F1
#
_entry.id   AF-A0A433EIP5-F1
#
_cell.length_a   1.000
_cell.length_b   1.000
_cell.length_c   1.000
_cell.angle_alpha   90.00
_cell.angle_beta   90.00
_cell.angle_gamma   90.00
#
_symmetry.space_group_name_H-M   'P 1'
#
loop_
_entity.id
_entity.type
_entity.pdbx_description
1 polymer ?
#
loop_
_entity_poly.entity_id
_entity_poly.type
_entity_poly.pdbx_seq_one_letter_code
_entity_poly.pdbx_strand_id
1 'polypeptide(L)'
;MVVPFAIAGVLMALAVGVHVFVGTRETLALRPTENRPTADAAVSTPSTRGELTRHWAQAMCVFQLVSIDLLLVTIAALLLAFTDVLPAKRDIGLFIAAYLGAWGVVWLVQLAAVKVERRTYYMLGHWMLFFLCAALMAWGAFSF
;
A
#
# COMPACT_ATOMS: atom_id res chain seq x y z
N MET A 1 -8.00 -24.48 -9.40
CA MET A 1 -7.63 -23.55 -8.31
C MET A 1 -6.12 -23.55 -8.16
N VAL A 2 -5.49 -22.38 -8.23
CA VAL A 2 -4.04 -22.26 -8.17
C VAL A 2 -3.70 -21.73 -6.80
N VAL A 3 -3.32 -22.64 -5.90
CA VAL A 3 -3.20 -22.33 -4.47
C VAL A 3 -2.26 -21.15 -4.16
N PRO A 4 -1.14 -20.94 -4.89
CA PRO A 4 -0.30 -19.75 -4.71
C PRO A 4 -1.02 -18.42 -4.95
N PHE A 5 -1.86 -18.34 -5.99
CA PHE A 5 -2.65 -17.14 -6.29
C PHE A 5 -3.75 -16.90 -5.26
N ALA A 6 -4.37 -17.98 -4.76
CA ALA A 6 -5.36 -17.87 -3.69
C ALA A 6 -4.73 -17.34 -2.39
N ILE A 7 -3.55 -17.85 -2.00
CA ILE A 7 -2.82 -17.37 -0.82
C ILE A 7 -2.45 -15.89 -0.98
N ALA A 8 -1.91 -15.48 -2.14
CA ALA A 8 -1.58 -14.08 -2.42
C ALA A 8 -2.82 -13.18 -2.34
N GLY A 9 -3.95 -13.61 -2.90
CA GLY A 9 -5.21 -12.88 -2.85
C GLY A 9 -5.74 -12.71 -1.43
N VAL A 10 -5.70 -13.75 -0.59
CA VAL A 10 -6.12 -13.67 0.82
C VAL A 10 -5.21 -12.73 1.62
N LEU A 11 -3.89 -12.83 1.44
CA LEU A 11 -2.94 -11.93 2.09
C LEU A 11 -3.18 -10.47 1.69
N MET A 12 -3.46 -10.21 0.41
CA MET A 12 -3.75 -8.87 -0.09
C MET A 12 -5.09 -8.34 0.43
N ALA A 13 -6.12 -9.19 0.53
CA ALA A 13 -7.40 -8.82 1.12
C ALA A 13 -7.27 -8.42 2.61
N LEU A 14 -6.47 -9.17 3.38
CA LEU A 14 -6.15 -8.81 4.77
C LEU A 14 -5.41 -7.47 4.84
N ALA A 15 -4.48 -7.23 3.92
CA ALA A 15 -3.75 -5.97 3.84
C ALA A 15 -4.64 -4.79 3.47
N VAL A 16 -5.60 -4.97 2.54
CA VAL A 16 -6.64 -3.97 2.25
C VAL A 16 -7.42 -3.64 3.52
N GLY A 17 -7.83 -4.66 4.29
CA GLY A 17 -8.51 -4.46 5.56
C GLY A 17 -7.67 -3.61 6.54
N VAL A 18 -6.44 -4.04 6.83
CA VAL A 18 -5.55 -3.29 7.72
C VAL A 18 -5.30 -1.87 7.21
N HIS A 19 -5.03 -1.70 5.92
CA HIS A 19 -4.77 -0.41 5.30
C HIS A 19 -5.98 0.51 5.44
N VAL A 20 -7.18 0.06 5.07
CA VAL A 20 -8.40 0.87 5.15
C VAL A 20 -8.75 1.20 6.60
N PHE A 21 -8.70 0.24 7.54
CA PHE A 21 -9.13 0.50 8.92
C PHE A 21 -8.08 1.24 9.76
N VAL A 22 -6.84 0.75 9.78
CA VAL A 22 -5.76 1.35 10.57
C VAL A 22 -5.24 2.60 9.89
N GLY A 23 -4.99 2.55 8.59
CA GLY A 23 -4.46 3.68 7.83
C GLY A 23 -5.42 4.87 7.77
N THR A 24 -6.73 4.65 7.63
CA THR A 24 -7.70 5.76 7.71
C THR A 24 -7.70 6.40 9.09
N ARG A 25 -7.64 5.60 10.18
CA ARG A 25 -7.59 6.14 11.55
C ARG A 25 -6.33 6.98 11.79
N GLU A 26 -5.17 6.49 11.36
CA GLU A 26 -3.91 7.22 11.50
C GLU A 26 -3.88 8.49 10.66
N THR A 27 -4.33 8.43 9.40
CA THR A 27 -4.32 9.59 8.50
C THR A 27 -5.33 10.67 8.94
N LEU A 28 -6.47 10.27 9.51
CA LEU A 28 -7.43 11.19 10.13
C LEU A 28 -6.87 11.82 11.43
N ALA A 29 -6.08 11.10 12.22
CA ALA A 29 -5.45 11.65 13.42
C ALA A 29 -4.43 12.76 13.11
N LEU A 30 -3.87 12.75 11.90
CA LEU A 30 -2.96 13.78 11.37
C LEU A 30 -3.69 15.03 10.84
N ARG A 31 -5.03 15.05 10.82
CA ARG A 31 -5.81 16.20 10.33
C ARG A 31 -5.42 17.46 11.12
N PRO A 32 -5.01 18.56 10.43
CA PRO A 32 -4.80 19.85 11.08
C PRO A 32 -6.09 20.27 11.80
N THR A 33 -6.08 20.28 13.13
CA THR A 33 -7.25 20.66 13.93
C THR A 33 -7.24 22.17 14.10
N GLU A 34 -8.36 22.82 13.78
CA GLU A 34 -8.53 24.27 13.87
C GLU A 34 -8.29 24.84 15.29
N ASN A 35 -8.44 23.99 16.32
CA ASN A 35 -8.38 24.34 17.74
C ASN A 35 -7.35 23.52 18.56
N ARG A 36 -6.27 23.01 17.97
CA ARG A 36 -5.21 22.39 18.80
C ARG A 36 -4.31 23.51 19.34
N PRO A 37 -4.28 23.79 20.65
CA PRO A 37 -3.33 24.74 21.22
C PRO A 37 -1.97 24.05 21.30
N THR A 38 -1.26 23.97 20.17
CA THR A 38 0.18 23.77 20.23
C THR A 38 0.80 25.09 20.67
N ALA A 39 1.84 25.06 21.50
CA ALA A 39 2.57 26.25 21.95
C ALA A 39 3.07 27.12 20.77
N ASP A 40 3.13 26.56 19.56
CA ASP A 40 3.51 27.21 18.30
C ASP A 40 2.35 27.97 17.59
N ALA A 41 1.12 27.89 18.13
CA ALA A 41 -0.06 28.57 17.57
C ALA A 41 0.04 30.10 17.65
N ALA A 42 0.89 30.64 18.53
CA ALA A 42 1.18 32.07 18.61
C ALA A 42 2.05 32.59 17.45
N VAL A 43 2.70 31.70 16.67
CA VAL A 43 3.67 32.05 15.61
C VAL A 43 3.19 31.63 14.21
N SER A 44 2.15 30.79 14.11
CA SER A 44 1.70 30.22 12.83
C SER A 44 0.84 31.21 12.03
N THR A 45 1.39 31.80 10.96
CA THR A 45 0.65 32.69 10.04
C THR A 45 -0.45 31.92 9.27
N PRO A 46 -1.51 32.62 8.79
CA PRO A 46 -2.60 32.00 8.04
C PRO A 46 -2.13 31.19 6.80
N SER A 47 -1.01 31.58 6.18
CA SER A 47 -0.40 30.89 5.05
C SER A 47 0.08 29.48 5.39
N THR A 48 0.74 29.29 6.54
CA THR A 48 1.30 27.99 6.96
C THR A 48 0.20 26.97 7.26
N ARG A 49 -0.96 27.42 7.77
CA ARG A 49 -2.14 26.55 8.00
C ARG A 49 -2.75 26.06 6.68
N GLY A 50 -2.80 26.93 5.68
CA GLY A 50 -3.27 26.58 4.33
C GLY A 50 -2.38 25.51 3.67
N GLU A 51 -1.07 25.63 3.80
CA GLU A 51 -0.10 24.65 3.28
C GLU A 51 -0.21 23.29 3.98
N LEU A 52 -0.33 23.27 5.31
CA LEU A 52 -0.48 22.02 6.08
C LEU A 52 -1.77 21.26 5.69
N THR A 53 -2.86 22.01 5.45
CA THR A 53 -4.14 21.44 4.99
C THR A 53 -4.02 20.87 3.58
N ARG A 54 -3.27 21.54 2.68
CA ARG A 54 -2.97 21.03 1.34
C ARG A 54 -2.14 19.75 1.37
N HIS A 55 -1.07 19.72 2.17
CA HIS A 55 -0.24 18.51 2.33
C HIS A 55 -1.04 17.34 2.91
N TRP A 56 -1.93 17.61 3.87
CA TRP A 56 -2.83 16.60 4.42
C TRP A 56 -3.82 16.07 3.37
N ALA A 57 -4.44 16.96 2.58
CA ALA A 57 -5.34 16.54 1.50
C ALA A 57 -4.61 15.71 0.43
N GLN A 58 -3.36 16.06 0.11
CA GLN A 58 -2.52 15.28 -0.78
C GLN A 58 -2.19 13.90 -0.18
N ALA A 59 -1.88 13.81 1.12
CA ALA A 59 -1.66 12.53 1.79
C ALA A 59 -2.92 11.64 1.77
N MET A 60 -4.11 12.22 1.97
CA MET A 60 -5.39 11.49 1.85
C MET A 60 -5.63 10.99 0.42
N CYS A 61 -5.30 11.78 -0.59
CA CYS A 61 -5.41 11.37 -2.00
C CYS A 61 -4.47 10.19 -2.32
N VAL A 62 -3.21 10.27 -1.89
CA VAL A 62 -2.23 9.17 -2.07
C VAL A 62 -2.69 7.92 -1.32
N PHE A 63 -3.20 8.08 -0.10
CA PHE A 63 -3.76 6.98 0.69
C PHE A 63 -4.94 6.29 -0.03
N GLN A 64 -5.84 7.07 -0.63
CA GLN A 64 -6.96 6.53 -1.41
C GLN A 64 -6.48 5.84 -2.70
N LEU A 65 -5.48 6.39 -3.39
CA LEU A 65 -4.87 5.77 -4.56
C LEU A 65 -4.31 4.39 -4.22
N VAL A 66 -3.53 4.28 -3.12
CA VAL A 66 -2.97 3.01 -2.66
C VAL A 66 -4.07 2.02 -2.25
N SER A 67 -5.16 2.50 -1.62
CA SER A 67 -6.30 1.66 -1.26
C SER A 67 -6.97 1.02 -2.49
N ILE A 68 -7.20 1.81 -3.55
CA ILE A 68 -7.80 1.32 -4.80
C ILE A 68 -6.84 0.36 -5.51
N ASP A 69 -5.55 0.68 -5.52
CA ASP A 69 -4.52 -0.18 -6.12
C ASP A 69 -4.48 -1.56 -5.45
N LEU A 70 -4.42 -1.61 -4.11
CA LEU A 70 -4.44 -2.87 -3.35
C LEU A 70 -5.73 -3.67 -3.59
N LEU A 71 -6.87 -3.00 -3.71
CA LEU A 71 -8.14 -3.65 -4.00
C LEU A 71 -8.14 -4.28 -5.41
N LEU A 72 -7.65 -3.56 -6.41
CA LEU A 72 -7.54 -4.05 -7.79
C LEU A 72 -6.59 -5.25 -7.88
N VAL A 73 -5.43 -5.19 -7.24
CA VAL A 73 -4.49 -6.32 -7.18
C VAL A 73 -5.12 -7.52 -6.47
N THR A 74 -5.87 -7.31 -5.39
CA THR A 74 -6.60 -8.38 -4.69
C THR A 74 -7.62 -9.06 -5.60
N ILE A 75 -8.45 -8.26 -6.30
CA ILE A 75 -9.46 -8.78 -7.21
C ILE A 75 -8.79 -9.56 -8.36
N ALA A 76 -7.73 -9.01 -8.95
CA ALA A 76 -6.97 -9.67 -10.00
C ALA A 76 -6.38 -11.02 -9.52
N ALA A 77 -5.80 -11.05 -8.32
CA ALA A 77 -5.27 -12.27 -7.70
C ALA A 77 -6.34 -13.36 -7.54
N LEU A 78 -7.52 -12.98 -7.02
CA LEU A 78 -8.64 -13.91 -6.82
C LEU A 78 -9.21 -14.40 -8.16
N LEU A 79 -9.34 -13.51 -9.16
CA LEU A 79 -9.75 -13.89 -10.51
C LEU A 79 -8.77 -14.90 -11.13
N LEU A 80 -7.46 -14.68 -11.01
CA LEU A 80 -6.43 -15.62 -11.46
C LEU A 80 -6.53 -16.99 -10.75
N ALA A 81 -6.86 -16.98 -9.45
CA ALA A 81 -6.94 -18.18 -8.63
C ALA A 81 -8.16 -19.06 -8.93
N PHE A 82 -9.33 -18.44 -9.18
CA PHE A 82 -10.63 -19.13 -9.28
C PHE A 82 -11.22 -19.20 -10.69
N THR A 83 -10.73 -18.39 -11.63
CA THR A 83 -11.34 -18.26 -12.97
C THR A 83 -10.40 -18.76 -14.06
N ASP A 84 -10.85 -19.69 -14.91
CA ASP A 84 -10.09 -20.20 -16.09
C ASP A 84 -10.30 -19.38 -17.37
N VAL A 85 -11.07 -18.30 -17.29
CA VAL A 85 -11.46 -17.44 -18.43
C VAL A 85 -10.30 -16.61 -18.99
N LEU A 86 -9.18 -16.48 -18.27
CA LEU A 86 -8.02 -15.71 -18.71
C LEU A 86 -7.07 -16.59 -19.54
N PRO A 87 -6.95 -16.40 -20.86
CA PRO A 87 -6.09 -17.24 -21.71
C PRO A 87 -4.58 -17.02 -21.44
N ALA A 88 -4.20 -15.88 -20.82
CA ALA A 88 -2.82 -15.50 -20.55
C ALA A 88 -2.49 -15.41 -19.05
N LYS A 89 -2.93 -16.40 -18.25
CA LYS A 89 -2.75 -16.40 -16.78
C LYS A 89 -1.30 -16.20 -16.33
N ARG A 90 -0.37 -16.84 -17.04
CA ARG A 90 1.06 -16.76 -16.76
C ARG A 90 1.60 -15.34 -16.94
N ASP A 91 1.28 -14.70 -18.06
CA ASP A 91 1.76 -13.36 -18.37
C ASP A 91 1.16 -12.32 -17.40
N ILE A 92 -0.13 -12.46 -17.07
CA ILE A 92 -0.80 -11.58 -16.09
C ILE A 92 -0.20 -11.79 -14.69
N GLY A 93 0.05 -13.04 -14.28
CA GLY A 93 0.67 -13.35 -12.99
C GLY A 93 2.09 -12.77 -12.88
N LEU A 94 2.90 -12.88 -13.94
CA LEU A 94 4.24 -12.28 -14.01
C LEU A 94 4.18 -10.76 -14.03
N PHE A 95 3.21 -10.16 -14.72
CA PHE A 95 3.00 -8.71 -14.72
C PHE A 95 2.68 -8.21 -13.32
N ILE A 96 1.75 -8.86 -12.61
CA ILE A 96 1.41 -8.51 -11.22
C ILE A 96 2.60 -8.71 -10.29
N ALA A 97 3.39 -9.79 -10.48
CA ALA A 97 4.60 -10.02 -9.71
C ALA A 97 5.64 -8.91 -9.92
N ALA A 98 5.89 -8.50 -11.18
CA ALA A 98 6.80 -7.42 -11.52
C ALA A 98 6.28 -6.07 -10.97
N TYR A 99 4.98 -5.81 -11.05
CA TYR A 99 4.34 -4.63 -10.51
C TYR A 99 4.53 -4.52 -8.99
N LEU A 100 4.20 -5.58 -8.25
CA LEU A 100 4.39 -5.65 -6.79
C LEU A 100 5.87 -5.54 -6.39
N GLY A 101 6.76 -6.19 -7.16
CA GLY A 101 8.21 -6.10 -6.94
C GLY A 101 8.75 -4.69 -7.15
N ALA A 102 8.35 -4.02 -8.24
CA ALA A 102 8.72 -2.64 -8.52
C ALA A 102 8.21 -1.70 -7.41
N TRP A 103 6.97 -1.90 -6.96
CA TRP A 103 6.39 -1.12 -5.87
C TRP A 103 7.16 -1.29 -4.56
N GLY A 104 7.51 -2.54 -4.21
CA GLY A 104 8.38 -2.84 -3.07
C GLY A 104 9.74 -2.15 -3.15
N VAL A 105 10.37 -2.14 -4.34
CA VAL A 105 11.66 -1.46 -4.56
C VAL A 105 11.53 0.06 -4.39
N VAL A 106 10.53 0.68 -5.02
CA VAL A 106 10.28 2.13 -4.90
C VAL A 106 10.03 2.51 -3.44
N TRP A 107 9.28 1.69 -2.70
CA TRP A 107 9.03 1.89 -1.28
C TRP A 107 10.31 1.86 -0.44
N LEU A 108 11.23 0.91 -0.71
CA LEU A 108 12.53 0.84 -0.04
C LEU A 108 13.42 2.05 -0.37
N VAL A 109 13.43 2.50 -1.62
CA VAL A 109 14.14 3.72 -2.05
C VAL A 109 13.59 4.94 -1.30
N GLN A 110 12.28 5.04 -1.15
CA GLN A 110 11.65 6.14 -0.42
C GLN A 110 11.98 6.11 1.07
N LEU A 111 11.94 4.93 1.71
CA LEU A 111 12.39 4.76 3.10
C LEU A 111 13.86 5.15 3.29
N ALA A 112 14.72 4.77 2.34
CA ALA A 112 16.14 5.14 2.36
C ALA A 112 16.34 6.65 2.20
N ALA A 113 15.56 7.31 1.33
CA ALA A 113 15.62 8.75 1.11
C ALA A 113 15.18 9.55 2.35
N VAL A 114 14.17 9.08 3.09
CA VAL A 114 13.64 9.75 4.29
C VAL A 114 14.54 9.51 5.52
N LYS A 115 15.59 8.67 5.42
CA LYS A 115 16.54 8.35 6.51
C LYS A 115 15.85 7.92 7.83
N VAL A 116 14.73 7.22 7.71
CA VAL A 116 13.97 6.74 8.88
C VAL A 116 14.83 5.78 9.71
N GLU A 117 14.76 5.88 11.03
CA GLU A 117 15.45 4.99 11.96
C GLU A 117 15.21 3.50 11.64
N ARG A 118 16.28 2.68 11.67
CA ARG A 118 16.23 1.25 11.36
C ARG A 118 15.20 0.46 12.17
N ARG A 119 14.82 0.96 13.35
CA ARG A 119 13.83 0.32 14.23
C ARG A 119 12.41 0.43 13.68
N THR A 120 12.06 1.58 13.10
CA THR A 120 10.78 1.80 12.40
C THR A 120 10.74 1.04 11.07
N TYR A 121 11.91 0.78 10.47
CA TYR A 121 12.07 0.01 9.23
C TYR A 121 11.51 -1.42 9.31
N TYR A 122 11.75 -2.11 10.44
CA TYR A 122 11.22 -3.45 10.69
C TYR A 122 9.78 -3.42 11.20
N MET A 123 9.42 -2.42 12.00
CA MET A 123 8.08 -2.28 12.54
C MET A 123 7.04 -2.01 11.45
N LEU A 124 7.47 -1.41 10.32
CA LEU A 124 6.55 -1.07 9.26
C LEU A 124 6.17 -2.27 8.39
N GLY A 125 6.92 -3.38 8.29
CA GLY A 125 6.54 -4.70 7.74
C GLY A 125 5.89 -4.82 6.33
N HIS A 126 5.32 -3.76 5.77
CA HIS A 126 4.49 -3.73 4.57
C HIS A 126 5.30 -4.07 3.31
N TRP A 127 6.60 -3.74 3.30
CA TRP A 127 7.50 -4.07 2.19
C TRP A 127 7.69 -5.59 2.03
N MET A 128 7.75 -6.35 3.14
CA MET A 128 7.89 -7.81 3.09
C MET A 128 6.65 -8.46 2.46
N LEU A 129 5.46 -7.90 2.72
CA LEU A 129 4.23 -8.40 2.14
C LEU A 129 4.21 -8.23 0.61
N PHE A 130 4.68 -7.10 0.09
CA PHE A 130 4.78 -6.88 -1.36
C PHE A 130 5.72 -7.88 -2.03
N PHE A 131 6.91 -8.11 -1.48
CA PHE A 131 7.84 -9.10 -2.02
C PHE A 131 7.34 -10.54 -1.85
N LEU A 132 6.68 -10.85 -0.74
CA LEU A 132 6.07 -12.17 -0.51
C LEU A 132 4.95 -12.42 -1.54
N CYS A 133 4.08 -11.44 -1.77
CA CYS A 133 3.02 -11.55 -2.76
C CYS A 133 3.58 -11.60 -4.18
N ALA A 134 4.64 -10.84 -4.50
CA ALA A 134 5.32 -10.93 -5.78
C ALA A 134 5.91 -12.32 -6.02
N ALA A 135 6.56 -12.91 -5.00
CA ALA A 135 7.10 -14.27 -5.07
C ALA A 135 5.99 -15.32 -5.25
N LEU A 136 4.88 -15.19 -4.51
CA LEU A 136 3.72 -16.06 -4.65
C LEU A 136 3.07 -15.96 -6.04
N MET A 137 3.01 -14.76 -6.61
CA MET A 137 2.50 -14.53 -7.97
C MET A 137 3.43 -15.13 -9.03
N ALA A 138 4.74 -14.94 -8.90
CA ALA A 138 5.71 -15.57 -9.80
C ALA A 138 5.64 -17.10 -9.69
N TRP A 139 5.60 -17.65 -8.48
CA TRP A 139 5.45 -19.08 -8.24
C TRP A 139 4.15 -19.62 -8.85
N GLY A 140 3.02 -18.94 -8.65
CA GLY A 140 1.74 -19.32 -9.26
C GLY A 140 1.80 -19.34 -10.79
N ALA A 141 2.56 -18.44 -11.40
CA ALA A 141 2.74 -18.37 -12.86
C ALA A 141 3.61 -19.50 -13.42
N PHE A 142 4.56 -20.05 -12.63
CA PHE A 142 5.39 -21.21 -13.01
C PHE A 142 4.79 -22.56 -12.57
N SER A 143 3.79 -22.55 -11.69
CA SER A 143 3.05 -23.72 -11.22
C SER A 143 1.92 -24.16 -12.17
N PHE A 144 1.80 -23.50 -13.32
CA PHE A 144 0.83 -23.76 -14.38
C PHE A 144 1.42 -24.54 -15.54
#